data_AF-A0A3Q2TPI5-F1
#
_entry.id   AF-A0A3Q2TPI5-F1
#
_cell.length_a   1.000
_cell.length_b   1.000
_cell.length_c   1.000
_cell.angle_alpha   90.00
_cell.angle_beta   90.00
_cell.angle_gamma   90.00
#
_symmetry.space_group_name_H-M   'P 1'
#
loop_
_entity.id
_entity.type
_entity.pdbx_description
1 polymer ?
#
loop_
_entity_poly.entity_id
_entity_poly.type
_entity_poly.pdbx_seq_one_letter_code
_entity_poly.pdbx_strand_id
1 'polypeptide(L)'
;SASVGGLHWFRSTSGPSAWVAIREARPRCHRPVLTKFLLNYPSLSALSESTHSSSINIRPLRYFEDVTAAVSELRDQLQDLLRETGTNISLAVTGVDVLLSELEPKTRAGFLKYSREITLDPNTVNGYLLLSEGNRRITFMNQQQSYPDHPDRFTDWFQVLSRESLTGRCYWEVEWRGEGVYVAVSYKNIIRAGDSKICLFGFNDKSWSLFCYRNSYTFCHNDIQTPVSGPVSSRVGVYLDHRAGILSFYSVSDTMTLLHRVQTTFTQPLYAGVWVHYVHGEELSHPGRTQSRAAAPPRREEPVEVARASGQDAS
;
A
#
# COMPACT_ATOMS: atom_id res chain seq x y z
N SER A 1 -41.24 -3.68 -19.23
CA SER A 1 -40.20 -4.43 -18.50
C SER A 1 -40.90 -5.29 -17.47
N ALA A 2 -40.61 -6.59 -17.45
CA ALA A 2 -41.02 -7.51 -16.40
C ALA A 2 -39.77 -8.29 -15.95
N SER A 3 -39.58 -8.42 -14.64
CA SER A 3 -38.38 -8.98 -14.02
C SER A 3 -38.72 -10.31 -13.36
N VAL A 4 -37.99 -11.37 -13.73
CA VAL A 4 -37.75 -12.53 -12.89
C VAL A 4 -36.27 -12.90 -13.06
N GLY A 5 -35.52 -12.90 -11.95
CA GLY A 5 -34.17 -13.48 -11.91
C GLY A 5 -33.07 -12.74 -12.68
N GLY A 6 -32.81 -11.46 -12.36
CA GLY A 6 -31.51 -10.82 -12.63
C GLY A 6 -31.06 -10.73 -14.10
N LEU A 7 -31.97 -10.85 -15.06
CA LEU A 7 -31.71 -10.71 -16.48
C LEU A 7 -32.55 -9.55 -17.05
N HIS A 8 -31.87 -8.55 -17.61
CA HIS A 8 -32.52 -7.44 -18.31
C HIS A 8 -32.50 -7.68 -19.82
N TRP A 9 -33.67 -7.58 -20.45
CA TRP A 9 -33.85 -7.73 -21.90
C TRP A 9 -34.08 -6.37 -22.55
N PHE A 10 -33.34 -6.07 -23.62
CA PHE A 10 -33.56 -4.88 -24.45
C PHE A 10 -33.80 -5.25 -25.92
N ARG A 11 -34.66 -4.50 -26.59
CA ARG A 11 -35.00 -4.67 -28.01
C ARG A 11 -34.20 -3.66 -28.84
N SER A 12 -33.38 -4.14 -29.78
CA SER A 12 -32.67 -3.30 -30.75
C SER A 12 -33.61 -2.85 -31.88
N THR A 13 -33.48 -1.61 -32.38
CA THR A 13 -34.34 -1.01 -33.42
C THR A 13 -33.75 -1.05 -34.83
N SER A 14 -32.82 -1.96 -35.14
CA SER A 14 -32.34 -2.15 -36.52
C SER A 14 -32.06 -3.63 -36.84
N GLY A 15 -32.83 -4.22 -37.75
CA GLY A 15 -32.55 -5.55 -38.35
C GLY A 15 -32.97 -6.76 -37.50
N PRO A 16 -33.17 -7.96 -38.11
CA PRO A 16 -34.16 -8.92 -37.64
C PRO A 16 -33.77 -9.64 -36.34
N SER A 17 -34.53 -9.33 -35.29
CA SER A 17 -34.86 -10.15 -34.11
C SER A 17 -33.77 -11.05 -33.53
N ALA A 18 -32.85 -10.48 -32.74
CA ALA A 18 -32.02 -11.24 -31.80
C ALA A 18 -32.10 -10.61 -30.39
N TRP A 19 -32.29 -11.46 -29.38
CA TRP A 19 -32.24 -11.07 -27.97
C TRP A 19 -30.83 -11.30 -27.40
N VAL A 20 -30.28 -10.35 -26.65
CA VAL A 20 -28.96 -10.45 -26.02
C VAL A 20 -29.10 -10.42 -24.50
N ALA A 21 -28.41 -11.35 -23.81
CA ALA A 21 -28.34 -11.43 -22.35
C ALA A 21 -26.92 -11.08 -21.88
N ILE A 22 -26.79 -10.25 -20.83
CA ILE A 22 -25.51 -9.88 -20.20
C ILE A 22 -25.55 -10.32 -18.72
N ARG A 23 -24.47 -10.97 -18.25
CA ARG A 23 -24.28 -11.39 -16.87
C ARG A 23 -23.18 -10.53 -16.22
N GLU A 24 -23.46 -9.90 -15.08
CA GLU A 24 -22.45 -9.20 -14.28
C GLU A 24 -21.46 -10.20 -13.65
N ALA A 25 -20.16 -9.97 -13.83
CA ALA A 25 -19.09 -10.66 -13.14
C ALA A 25 -18.34 -9.67 -12.22
N ARG A 26 -18.27 -9.99 -10.93
CA ARG A 26 -17.44 -9.29 -9.93
C ARG A 26 -15.94 -9.65 -10.13
N PRO A 27 -14.99 -8.71 -9.96
CA PRO A 27 -13.57 -8.97 -10.15
C PRO A 27 -12.93 -9.54 -8.86
N ARG A 28 -12.14 -10.62 -9.00
CA ARG A 28 -11.04 -10.96 -8.09
C ARG A 28 -9.73 -10.75 -8.84
N CYS A 29 -8.87 -9.93 -8.25
CA CYS A 29 -7.54 -9.59 -8.73
C CYS A 29 -6.53 -10.69 -8.33
N HIS A 30 -5.85 -11.31 -9.29
CA HIS A 30 -4.56 -11.97 -9.10
C HIS A 30 -3.63 -11.59 -10.27
N ARG A 31 -2.44 -11.10 -9.92
CA ARG A 31 -1.38 -10.62 -10.83
C ARG A 31 -0.79 -11.76 -11.68
N PRO A 32 -0.20 -11.42 -12.85
CA PRO A 32 0.22 -12.40 -13.86
C PRO A 32 1.60 -13.00 -13.56
N VAL A 33 1.70 -14.33 -13.51
CA VAL A 33 2.97 -15.03 -13.70
C VAL A 33 3.16 -15.20 -15.20
N LEU A 34 4.04 -14.36 -15.74
CA LEU A 34 4.52 -14.39 -17.11
C LEU A 34 5.48 -15.58 -17.29
N THR A 35 4.99 -16.83 -17.20
CA THR A 35 5.84 -18.02 -17.46
C THR A 35 5.08 -19.33 -17.75
N LYS A 36 3.88 -19.30 -18.35
CA LYS A 36 3.14 -20.55 -18.67
C LYS A 36 2.39 -20.57 -20.01
N PHE A 37 2.84 -19.83 -21.02
CA PHE A 37 2.19 -19.83 -22.34
C PHE A 37 2.89 -20.68 -23.42
N LEU A 38 3.99 -21.37 -23.11
CA LEU A 38 4.71 -22.23 -24.08
C LEU A 38 4.70 -23.72 -23.74
N LEU A 39 3.68 -24.23 -23.07
CA LEU A 39 3.51 -25.67 -22.85
C LEU A 39 2.05 -26.11 -23.03
N ASN A 40 1.40 -25.62 -24.08
CA ASN A 40 0.11 -26.16 -24.52
C ASN A 40 0.04 -26.15 -26.04
N TYR A 41 0.70 -27.12 -26.68
CA TYR A 41 0.05 -27.86 -27.75
C TYR A 41 0.52 -29.32 -27.73
N PRO A 42 -0.40 -30.30 -27.82
CA PRO A 42 -0.10 -31.69 -27.49
C PRO A 42 0.69 -32.35 -28.60
N SER A 43 1.64 -33.19 -28.21
CA SER A 43 2.29 -34.19 -29.05
C SER A 43 1.23 -35.00 -29.79
N LEU A 44 1.01 -34.70 -31.07
CA LEU A 44 0.30 -35.59 -31.98
C LEU A 44 1.25 -36.72 -32.35
N SER A 45 1.33 -37.72 -31.47
CA SER A 45 1.99 -38.99 -31.73
C SER A 45 1.02 -40.12 -31.40
N ALA A 46 -0.05 -40.20 -32.18
CA ALA A 46 -0.78 -41.44 -32.50
C ALA A 46 -2.00 -41.11 -33.37
N LEU A 47 -1.87 -41.14 -34.69
CA LEU A 47 -2.67 -42.03 -35.56
C LEU A 47 -2.36 -41.84 -37.05
N SER A 48 -2.42 -42.97 -37.75
CA SER A 48 -2.46 -43.22 -39.19
C SER A 48 -1.19 -43.00 -40.00
N GLU A 49 -0.52 -44.13 -40.27
CA GLU A 49 0.14 -44.40 -41.54
C GLU A 49 -0.70 -43.93 -42.71
N SER A 50 -0.12 -43.11 -43.60
CA SER A 50 -0.63 -42.91 -44.94
C SER A 50 0.54 -42.65 -45.89
N THR A 51 0.73 -43.60 -46.80
CA THR A 51 1.76 -43.64 -47.84
C THR A 51 1.41 -42.69 -48.99
N HIS A 52 2.47 -42.13 -49.62
CA HIS A 52 2.55 -41.40 -50.91
C HIS A 52 2.61 -39.86 -50.93
N SER A 53 3.86 -39.36 -50.97
CA SER A 53 4.47 -38.46 -51.97
C SER A 53 3.61 -37.44 -52.74
N SER A 54 3.91 -36.14 -52.56
CA SER A 54 4.48 -35.30 -53.64
C SER A 54 4.96 -33.95 -53.09
N SER A 55 6.14 -33.51 -53.54
CA SER A 55 6.84 -32.31 -53.08
C SER A 55 6.30 -31.05 -53.76
N ILE A 56 5.71 -30.14 -52.97
CA ILE A 56 5.39 -28.78 -53.44
C ILE A 56 6.61 -27.90 -53.17
N ASN A 57 7.27 -27.46 -54.24
CA ASN A 57 8.47 -26.63 -54.20
C ASN A 57 8.04 -25.14 -54.08
N ILE A 58 7.92 -24.64 -52.85
CA ILE A 58 7.64 -23.22 -52.59
C ILE A 58 8.97 -22.48 -52.50
N ARG A 59 9.31 -21.70 -53.52
CA ARG A 59 10.46 -20.78 -53.48
C ARG A 59 10.24 -19.73 -52.38
N PRO A 60 11.13 -19.58 -51.38
CA PRO A 60 10.98 -18.55 -50.36
C PRO A 60 11.18 -17.16 -50.97
N LEU A 61 10.15 -16.33 -50.84
CA LEU A 61 10.08 -14.94 -51.30
C LEU A 61 11.01 -14.06 -50.44
N ARG A 62 12.04 -13.46 -51.05
CA ARG A 62 12.91 -12.43 -50.44
C ARG A 62 12.14 -11.27 -49.76
N TYR A 63 10.88 -11.06 -50.13
CA TYR A 63 9.97 -10.09 -49.51
C TYR A 63 9.78 -10.28 -47.99
N PHE A 64 9.86 -11.50 -47.46
CA PHE A 64 9.70 -11.73 -46.02
C PHE A 64 10.92 -11.28 -45.21
N GLU A 65 12.11 -11.32 -45.81
CA GLU A 65 13.36 -10.90 -45.16
C GLU A 65 13.38 -9.38 -44.97
N ASP A 66 13.01 -8.62 -46.01
CA ASP A 66 12.98 -7.15 -45.98
C ASP A 66 11.96 -6.62 -44.96
N VAL A 67 10.77 -7.23 -44.87
CA VAL A 67 9.76 -6.85 -43.88
C VAL A 67 10.23 -7.19 -42.47
N THR A 68 10.86 -8.34 -42.27
CA THR A 68 11.39 -8.75 -40.96
C THR A 68 12.54 -7.83 -40.51
N ALA A 69 13.38 -7.41 -41.45
CA ALA A 69 14.46 -6.46 -41.20
C ALA A 69 13.90 -5.09 -40.78
N ALA A 70 12.94 -4.55 -41.52
CA ALA A 70 12.32 -3.26 -41.19
C ALA A 70 11.58 -3.28 -39.84
N VAL A 71 10.90 -4.37 -39.51
CA VAL A 71 10.26 -4.53 -38.19
C VAL A 71 11.29 -4.65 -37.07
N SER A 72 12.43 -5.30 -37.32
CA SER A 72 13.53 -5.39 -36.35
C SER A 72 14.17 -4.02 -36.11
N GLU A 73 14.40 -3.25 -37.17
CA GLU A 73 14.94 -1.89 -37.10
C GLU A 73 14.03 -0.97 -36.28
N LEU A 74 12.71 -1.01 -36.54
CA LEU A 74 11.75 -0.23 -35.76
C LEU A 74 11.72 -0.65 -34.28
N ARG A 75 11.84 -1.95 -33.98
CA ARG A 75 11.91 -2.45 -32.60
C ARG A 75 13.14 -1.91 -31.90
N ASP A 76 14.28 -1.93 -32.56
CA ASP A 76 15.54 -1.50 -31.98
C ASP A 76 15.53 0.04 -31.77
N GLN A 77 14.99 0.82 -32.72
CA GLN A 77 14.74 2.25 -32.55
C GLN A 77 13.82 2.57 -31.37
N LEU A 78 12.74 1.78 -31.20
CA LEU A 78 11.83 1.95 -30.08
C LEU A 78 12.54 1.62 -28.75
N GLN A 79 13.38 0.59 -28.72
CA GLN A 79 14.16 0.24 -27.53
C GLN A 79 15.17 1.34 -27.17
N ASP A 80 15.83 1.91 -28.16
CA ASP A 80 16.78 3.01 -27.97
C ASP A 80 16.08 4.26 -27.45
N LEU A 81 14.94 4.63 -28.03
CA LEU A 81 14.15 5.77 -27.57
C LEU A 81 13.63 5.56 -26.14
N LEU A 82 13.17 4.35 -25.81
CA LEU A 82 12.76 4.01 -24.44
C LEU A 82 13.93 4.09 -23.46
N ARG A 83 15.14 3.67 -23.87
CA ARG A 83 16.34 3.73 -23.03
C ARG A 83 16.83 5.16 -22.83
N GLU A 84 16.84 5.97 -23.87
CA GLU A 84 17.25 7.38 -23.82
C GLU A 84 16.28 8.20 -22.96
N THR A 85 14.98 8.12 -23.26
CA THR A 85 13.95 8.82 -22.47
C THR A 85 13.95 8.36 -21.02
N GLY A 86 14.10 7.05 -20.76
CA GLY A 86 14.24 6.50 -19.41
C GLY A 86 15.46 7.03 -18.66
N THR A 87 16.59 7.21 -19.34
CA THR A 87 17.83 7.76 -18.74
C THR A 87 17.67 9.25 -18.41
N ASN A 88 17.06 10.03 -19.31
CA ASN A 88 16.81 11.45 -19.10
C ASN A 88 15.85 11.70 -17.94
N ILE A 89 14.79 10.89 -17.82
CA ILE A 89 13.86 10.94 -16.68
C ILE A 89 14.60 10.58 -15.38
N SER A 90 15.44 9.52 -15.39
CA SER A 90 16.22 9.13 -14.21
C SER A 90 17.16 10.25 -13.74
N LEU A 91 17.87 10.90 -14.67
CA LEU A 91 18.74 12.04 -14.36
C LEU A 91 17.96 13.24 -13.81
N ALA A 92 16.81 13.56 -14.42
CA ALA A 92 15.94 14.65 -13.95
C ALA A 92 15.36 14.36 -12.55
N VAL A 93 14.90 13.13 -12.30
CA VAL A 93 14.40 12.68 -10.99
C VAL A 93 15.51 12.75 -9.94
N THR A 94 16.72 12.32 -10.28
CA THR A 94 17.89 12.41 -9.39
C THR A 94 18.22 13.87 -9.06
N GLY A 95 18.20 14.76 -10.05
CA GLY A 95 18.43 16.20 -9.84
C GLY A 95 17.39 16.85 -8.92
N VAL A 96 16.12 16.50 -9.09
CA VAL A 96 15.02 16.98 -8.21
C VAL A 96 15.18 16.42 -6.80
N ASP A 97 15.51 15.14 -6.64
CA ASP A 97 15.70 14.53 -5.31
C ASP A 97 16.90 15.12 -4.55
N VAL A 98 17.97 15.49 -5.26
CA VAL A 98 19.11 16.22 -4.68
C VAL A 98 18.70 17.60 -4.19
N LEU A 99 17.97 18.38 -4.99
CA LEU A 99 17.49 19.72 -4.61
C LEU A 99 16.51 19.67 -3.41
N LEU A 100 15.63 18.67 -3.37
CA LEU A 100 14.71 18.47 -2.25
C LEU A 100 15.43 18.05 -0.97
N SER A 101 16.48 17.23 -1.09
CA SER A 101 17.33 16.82 0.03
C SER A 101 18.17 17.96 0.61
N GLU A 102 18.39 19.05 -0.12
CA GLU A 102 19.02 20.26 0.41
C GLU A 102 18.06 21.11 1.26
N LEU A 103 16.75 21.01 1.04
CA LEU A 103 15.73 21.77 1.77
C LEU A 103 15.30 21.11 3.08
N GLU A 104 15.50 19.80 3.20
CA GLU A 104 15.23 19.06 4.42
C GLU A 104 16.40 19.18 5.43
N PRO A 105 16.11 19.20 6.74
CA PRO A 105 17.14 19.06 7.75
C PRO A 105 17.96 17.77 7.55
N LYS A 106 19.28 17.85 7.75
CA LYS A 106 20.17 16.66 7.61
C LYS A 106 20.49 15.99 8.94
N THR A 107 20.22 16.66 10.06
CA THR A 107 20.52 16.16 11.40
C THR A 107 19.25 16.06 12.22
N ARG A 108 19.22 15.12 13.18
CA ARG A 108 18.09 14.97 14.12
C ARG A 108 17.80 16.28 14.86
N ALA A 109 18.83 16.99 15.31
CA ALA A 109 18.68 18.31 15.92
C ALA A 109 18.02 19.34 14.98
N GLY A 110 18.29 19.27 13.67
CA GLY A 110 17.62 20.09 12.67
C GLY A 110 16.14 19.76 12.51
N PHE A 111 15.77 18.47 12.52
CA PHE A 111 14.36 18.03 12.49
C PHE A 111 13.60 18.46 13.74
N LEU A 112 14.23 18.35 14.92
CA LEU A 112 13.62 18.72 16.21
C LEU A 112 13.27 20.21 16.30
N LYS A 113 13.83 21.09 15.46
CA LYS A 113 13.39 22.49 15.34
C LYS A 113 11.95 22.64 14.85
N TYR A 114 11.43 21.64 14.15
CA TYR A 114 10.05 21.57 13.65
C TYR A 114 9.21 20.60 14.48
N SER A 115 9.65 20.26 15.70
CA SER A 115 8.97 19.28 16.52
C SER A 115 7.52 19.68 16.79
N ARG A 116 6.63 18.71 16.65
CA ARG A 116 5.23 18.83 16.98
C ARG A 116 4.86 17.77 17.99
N GLU A 117 4.26 18.21 19.08
CA GLU A 117 3.66 17.32 20.04
C GLU A 117 2.35 16.77 19.47
N ILE A 118 2.22 15.43 19.46
CA ILE A 118 1.07 14.73 18.90
C ILE A 118 0.26 14.15 20.05
N THR A 119 -1.04 14.42 20.07
CA THR A 119 -1.99 13.77 20.97
C THR A 119 -3.05 13.03 20.16
N LEU A 120 -3.32 11.79 20.55
CA LEU A 120 -4.29 10.94 19.87
C LEU A 120 -5.72 11.34 20.28
N ASP A 121 -6.63 11.34 19.30
CA ASP A 121 -8.00 11.77 19.51
C ASP A 121 -8.90 10.62 20.01
N PRO A 122 -9.43 10.67 21.25
CA PRO A 122 -10.35 9.67 21.78
C PRO A 122 -11.67 9.55 21.01
N ASN A 123 -12.01 10.56 20.19
CA ASN A 123 -13.19 10.53 19.33
C ASN A 123 -12.95 9.71 18.06
N THR A 124 -11.69 9.45 17.68
CA THR A 124 -11.35 8.66 16.50
C THR A 124 -10.93 7.24 16.82
N VAL A 125 -10.32 7.03 17.99
CA VAL A 125 -9.70 5.75 18.37
C VAL A 125 -10.68 4.58 18.30
N ASN A 126 -10.23 3.47 17.72
CA ASN A 126 -11.00 2.23 17.74
C ASN A 126 -11.23 1.70 19.17
N GLY A 127 -12.37 1.03 19.37
CA GLY A 127 -12.77 0.51 20.67
C GLY A 127 -11.77 -0.47 21.31
N TYR A 128 -10.96 -1.20 20.54
CA TYR A 128 -9.97 -2.14 21.09
C TYR A 128 -8.61 -1.51 21.42
N LEU A 129 -8.47 -0.20 21.23
CA LEU A 129 -7.25 0.53 21.57
C LEU A 129 -7.44 1.34 22.85
N LEU A 130 -6.58 1.13 23.84
CA LEU A 130 -6.54 1.92 25.06
C LEU A 130 -5.57 3.10 24.91
N LEU A 131 -6.09 4.31 25.08
CA LEU A 131 -5.28 5.52 25.20
C LEU A 131 -4.79 5.70 26.63
N SER A 132 -3.50 6.03 26.77
CA SER A 132 -2.87 6.35 28.06
C SER A 132 -1.81 7.45 27.91
N GLU A 133 -1.18 7.86 29.02
CA GLU A 133 -0.13 8.90 29.05
C GLU A 133 -0.53 10.21 28.37
N GLY A 134 -1.70 10.74 28.75
CA GLY A 134 -2.22 11.97 28.14
C GLY A 134 -2.56 11.79 26.65
N ASN A 135 -3.04 10.59 26.27
CA ASN A 135 -3.35 10.17 24.91
C ASN A 135 -2.13 10.15 23.97
N ARG A 136 -0.95 9.83 24.49
CA ARG A 136 0.29 9.66 23.71
C ARG A 136 0.73 8.20 23.65
N ARG A 137 -0.07 7.29 24.19
CA ARG A 137 0.24 5.86 24.10
C ARG A 137 -1.01 5.09 23.74
N ILE A 138 -0.85 4.15 22.81
CA ILE A 138 -1.88 3.19 22.43
C ILE A 138 -1.46 1.79 22.80
N THR A 139 -2.36 1.08 23.45
CA THR A 139 -2.20 -0.34 23.74
C THR A 139 -3.34 -1.08 23.10
N PHE A 140 -3.03 -2.14 22.35
CA PHE A 140 -4.07 -3.06 21.90
C PHE A 140 -4.61 -3.85 23.10
N MET A 141 -5.93 -3.96 23.18
CA MET A 141 -6.62 -4.67 24.24
C MET A 141 -7.52 -5.74 23.62
N ASN A 142 -7.57 -6.91 24.24
CA ASN A 142 -8.50 -7.98 23.83
C ASN A 142 -9.97 -7.67 24.16
N GLN A 143 -10.22 -6.62 24.96
CA GLN A 143 -11.54 -6.18 25.37
C GLN A 143 -11.80 -4.78 24.83
N GLN A 144 -13.04 -4.52 24.45
CA GLN A 144 -13.46 -3.20 24.00
C GLN A 144 -13.43 -2.21 25.18
N GLN A 145 -12.76 -1.09 24.95
CA GLN A 145 -12.68 0.04 25.85
C GLN A 145 -13.96 0.88 25.76
N SER A 146 -14.34 1.49 26.88
CA SER A 146 -15.55 2.31 26.99
C SER A 146 -15.26 3.73 26.49
N TYR A 147 -15.42 3.96 25.18
CA TYR A 147 -15.44 5.30 24.60
C TYR A 147 -16.87 5.70 24.21
N PRO A 148 -17.25 6.99 24.33
CA PRO A 148 -18.55 7.47 23.86
C PRO A 148 -18.73 7.25 22.36
N ASP A 149 -19.95 7.00 21.92
CA ASP A 149 -20.25 6.92 20.49
C ASP A 149 -19.93 8.23 19.79
N HIS A 150 -19.28 8.15 18.63
CA HIS A 150 -18.87 9.32 17.88
C HIS A 150 -18.77 8.99 16.38
N PRO A 151 -19.28 9.85 15.47
CA PRO A 151 -19.28 9.58 14.02
C PRO A 151 -17.87 9.45 13.43
N ASP A 152 -16.89 10.09 14.08
CA ASP A 152 -15.49 10.05 13.68
C ASP A 152 -14.73 8.80 14.20
N ARG A 153 -15.40 7.84 14.88
CA ARG A 153 -14.74 6.66 15.43
C ARG A 153 -14.44 5.62 14.36
N PHE A 154 -13.23 5.06 14.38
CA PHE A 154 -12.92 3.86 13.58
C PHE A 154 -13.60 2.63 14.19
N THR A 155 -14.44 1.93 13.42
CA THR A 155 -15.26 0.83 13.96
C THR A 155 -14.60 -0.54 13.86
N ASP A 156 -14.06 -0.89 12.69
CA ASP A 156 -13.61 -2.26 12.40
C ASP A 156 -12.09 -2.45 12.50
N TRP A 157 -11.33 -1.37 12.29
CA TRP A 157 -9.87 -1.43 12.22
C TRP A 157 -9.22 -0.70 13.40
N PHE A 158 -8.12 -1.23 13.93
CA PHE A 158 -7.38 -0.74 15.10
C PHE A 158 -6.59 0.56 14.80
N GLN A 159 -7.31 1.62 14.44
CA GLN A 159 -6.76 2.87 13.95
C GLN A 159 -7.13 4.03 14.88
N VAL A 160 -6.32 5.08 14.82
CA VAL A 160 -6.54 6.35 15.53
C VAL A 160 -5.86 7.48 14.76
N LEU A 161 -6.45 8.69 14.83
CA LEU A 161 -5.86 9.92 14.33
C LEU A 161 -5.46 10.85 15.49
N SER A 162 -4.54 11.77 15.22
CA SER A 162 -4.20 12.87 16.10
C SER A 162 -5.33 13.90 16.19
N ARG A 163 -5.34 14.68 17.27
CA ARG A 163 -6.16 15.88 17.39
C ARG A 163 -5.60 17.03 16.56
N GLU A 164 -4.29 17.16 16.54
CA GLU A 164 -3.60 18.26 15.88
C GLU A 164 -3.70 18.12 14.36
N SER A 165 -4.11 19.19 13.70
CA SER A 165 -3.94 19.36 12.26
C SER A 165 -2.51 19.78 11.95
N LEU A 166 -1.84 19.01 11.10
CA LEU A 166 -0.48 19.23 10.66
C LEU A 166 -0.49 20.09 9.39
N THR A 167 0.07 21.29 9.52
CA THR A 167 0.22 22.27 8.43
C THR A 167 1.62 22.86 8.48
N GLY A 168 2.14 23.36 7.35
CA GLY A 168 3.52 23.83 7.27
C GLY A 168 4.55 22.71 7.51
N ARG A 169 5.65 23.04 8.19
CA ARG A 169 6.71 22.10 8.55
C ARG A 169 6.48 21.49 9.92
N CYS A 170 6.37 20.17 9.99
CA CYS A 170 6.16 19.42 11.22
C CYS A 170 7.10 18.22 11.27
N TYR A 171 7.55 17.87 12.46
CA TYR A 171 8.31 16.65 12.73
C TYR A 171 7.81 15.98 14.01
N TRP A 172 7.64 14.67 13.98
CA TRP A 172 7.37 13.86 15.17
C TRP A 172 8.00 12.48 15.03
N GLU A 173 8.23 11.81 16.15
CA GLU A 173 8.78 10.45 16.20
C GLU A 173 7.73 9.51 16.80
N VAL A 174 7.58 8.31 16.26
CA VAL A 174 6.72 7.25 16.80
C VAL A 174 7.62 6.10 17.24
N GLU A 175 7.56 5.73 18.52
CA GLU A 175 8.20 4.52 19.03
C GLU A 175 7.20 3.36 19.00
N TRP A 176 7.68 2.16 18.71
CA TRP A 176 6.79 1.02 18.57
C TRP A 176 7.47 -0.28 19.00
N ARG A 177 6.63 -1.19 19.48
CA ARG A 177 7.00 -2.53 19.93
C ARG A 177 5.93 -3.51 19.46
N GLY A 178 6.24 -4.80 19.48
CA GLY A 178 5.35 -5.87 19.05
C GLY A 178 5.53 -6.25 17.57
N GLU A 179 4.47 -6.81 16.98
CA GLU A 179 4.54 -7.43 15.65
C GLU A 179 4.65 -6.42 14.51
N GLY A 180 3.90 -5.33 14.58
CA GLY A 180 4.01 -4.25 13.60
C GLY A 180 3.07 -3.07 13.86
N VAL A 181 3.37 -1.97 13.18
CA VAL A 181 2.57 -0.74 13.24
C VAL A 181 2.60 -0.04 11.88
N TYR A 182 1.48 0.58 11.52
CA TYR A 182 1.43 1.54 10.42
C TYR A 182 1.52 2.94 11.02
N VAL A 183 2.58 3.66 10.65
CA VAL A 183 2.73 5.09 10.93
C VAL A 183 2.20 5.84 9.72
N ALA A 184 1.13 6.61 9.90
CA ALA A 184 0.38 7.21 8.81
C ALA A 184 0.27 8.73 8.92
N VAL A 185 -0.02 9.34 7.78
CA VAL A 185 -0.65 10.67 7.70
C VAL A 185 -1.91 10.56 6.85
N SER A 186 -2.97 11.24 7.24
CA SER A 186 -4.27 11.15 6.57
C SER A 186 -4.98 12.50 6.53
N TYR A 187 -5.78 12.72 5.49
CA TYR A 187 -6.85 13.70 5.55
C TYR A 187 -7.93 13.27 6.55
N LYS A 188 -8.64 14.26 7.12
CA LYS A 188 -9.68 14.01 8.13
C LYS A 188 -10.87 13.22 7.58
N ASN A 189 -11.17 13.36 6.30
CA ASN A 189 -12.33 12.75 5.64
C ASN A 189 -12.08 11.32 5.13
N ILE A 190 -11.09 10.61 5.67
CA ILE A 190 -10.94 9.17 5.50
C ILE A 190 -12.20 8.44 6.00
N ILE A 191 -12.55 7.34 5.34
CA ILE A 191 -13.69 6.51 5.74
C ILE A 191 -13.30 5.75 7.00
N ARG A 192 -14.16 5.77 8.03
CA ARG A 192 -13.84 5.23 9.36
C ARG A 192 -14.67 4.03 9.75
N ALA A 193 -15.81 3.84 9.07
CA ALA A 193 -16.74 2.76 9.35
C ALA A 193 -16.68 1.67 8.27
N GLY A 194 -16.74 0.41 8.70
CA GLY A 194 -16.75 -0.77 7.83
C GLY A 194 -15.41 -1.49 7.73
N ASP A 195 -15.50 -2.76 7.37
CA ASP A 195 -14.41 -3.73 7.20
C ASP A 195 -13.73 -3.67 5.82
N SER A 196 -14.10 -2.70 4.98
CA SER A 196 -13.50 -2.53 3.66
C SER A 196 -12.06 -2.03 3.79
N LYS A 197 -11.20 -2.47 2.86
CA LYS A 197 -9.81 -2.02 2.77
C LYS A 197 -9.68 -0.51 2.61
N ILE A 198 -10.65 0.16 1.98
CA ILE A 198 -10.61 1.62 1.78
C ILE A 198 -10.61 2.41 3.10
N CYS A 199 -11.01 1.78 4.22
CA CYS A 199 -10.99 2.38 5.55
C CYS A 199 -9.59 2.35 6.19
N LEU A 200 -8.67 1.53 5.68
CA LEU A 200 -7.31 1.36 6.23
C LEU A 200 -6.37 2.48 5.76
N PHE A 201 -5.48 2.93 6.65
CA PHE A 201 -4.40 3.82 6.27
C PHE A 201 -3.52 3.22 5.16
N GLY A 202 -3.26 4.00 4.12
CA GLY A 202 -2.46 3.62 2.95
C GLY A 202 -3.22 2.83 1.88
N PHE A 203 -4.46 2.41 2.13
CA PHE A 203 -5.29 1.64 1.19
C PHE A 203 -6.39 2.50 0.53
N ASN A 204 -6.18 3.80 0.51
CA ASN A 204 -7.01 4.82 -0.13
C ASN A 204 -6.14 5.98 -0.60
N ASP A 205 -6.75 6.90 -1.35
CA ASP A 205 -6.14 8.12 -1.90
C ASP A 205 -6.03 9.28 -0.88
N LYS A 206 -6.50 9.08 0.36
CA LYS A 206 -6.54 10.10 1.43
C LYS A 206 -5.45 9.93 2.48
N SER A 207 -4.68 8.85 2.41
CA SER A 207 -3.69 8.51 3.42
C SER A 207 -2.43 7.90 2.83
N TRP A 208 -1.32 8.14 3.52
CA TRP A 208 0.01 7.60 3.23
C TRP A 208 0.51 6.96 4.52
N SER A 209 1.07 5.76 4.45
CA SER A 209 1.54 5.07 5.64
C SER A 209 2.81 4.28 5.40
N LEU A 210 3.67 4.24 6.41
CA LEU A 210 4.78 3.30 6.48
C LEU A 210 4.41 2.17 7.44
N PHE A 211 4.26 0.97 6.90
CA PHE A 211 4.15 -0.25 7.69
C PHE A 211 5.53 -0.66 8.17
N CYS A 212 5.68 -0.76 9.48
CA CYS A 212 6.87 -1.26 10.16
C CYS A 212 6.52 -2.65 10.70
N TYR A 213 7.20 -3.68 10.21
CA TYR A 213 6.91 -5.06 10.58
C TYR A 213 8.20 -5.83 10.81
N ARG A 214 8.46 -6.18 12.08
CA ARG A 214 9.69 -6.85 12.52
C ARG A 214 10.96 -6.21 11.92
N ASN A 215 11.44 -6.75 10.80
CA ASN A 215 12.68 -6.38 10.14
C ASN A 215 12.49 -5.74 8.75
N SER A 216 11.29 -5.29 8.41
CA SER A 216 11.01 -4.70 7.10
C SER A 216 10.09 -3.48 7.19
N TYR A 217 10.20 -2.66 6.14
CA TYR A 217 9.33 -1.51 5.92
C TYR A 217 8.58 -1.69 4.61
N THR A 218 7.30 -1.31 4.60
CA THR A 218 6.50 -1.23 3.39
C THR A 218 5.76 0.09 3.38
N PHE A 219 6.00 0.90 2.36
CA PHE A 219 5.23 2.11 2.13
C PHE A 219 3.91 1.77 1.44
N CYS A 220 2.81 2.35 1.90
CA CYS A 220 1.47 2.12 1.35
C CYS A 220 0.78 3.44 1.02
N HIS A 221 0.24 3.54 -0.19
CA HIS A 221 -0.66 4.60 -0.62
C HIS A 221 -1.58 4.11 -1.74
N ASN A 222 -2.88 4.40 -1.67
CA ASN A 222 -3.86 4.03 -2.68
C ASN A 222 -3.83 2.53 -3.09
N ASP A 223 -3.72 1.63 -2.09
CA ASP A 223 -3.61 0.17 -2.27
C ASP A 223 -2.31 -0.29 -2.99
N ILE A 224 -1.40 0.65 -3.26
CA ILE A 224 -0.06 0.34 -3.77
C ILE A 224 0.87 0.17 -2.57
N GLN A 225 1.48 -1.01 -2.50
CA GLN A 225 2.47 -1.36 -1.50
C GLN A 225 3.85 -1.42 -2.14
N THR A 226 4.79 -0.67 -1.58
CA THR A 226 6.16 -0.55 -2.06
C THR A 226 7.12 -0.98 -0.94
N PRO A 227 7.86 -2.09 -1.10
CA PRO A 227 8.89 -2.46 -0.15
C PRO A 227 9.93 -1.35 -0.02
N VAL A 228 10.31 -1.05 1.22
CA VAL A 228 11.29 0.00 1.55
C VAL A 228 12.49 -0.64 2.24
N SER A 229 13.67 -0.32 1.73
CA SER A 229 14.94 -0.74 2.31
C SER A 229 15.44 0.30 3.32
N GLY A 230 16.05 -0.16 4.41
CA GLY A 230 16.70 0.71 5.38
C GLY A 230 17.04 -0.01 6.67
N PRO A 231 17.81 0.66 7.56
CA PRO A 231 18.12 0.11 8.87
C PRO A 231 16.85 0.02 9.71
N VAL A 232 16.64 -1.12 10.35
CA VAL A 232 15.48 -1.35 11.21
C VAL A 232 15.68 -0.63 12.54
N SER A 233 14.65 0.10 12.98
CA SER A 233 14.58 0.76 14.27
C SER A 233 13.17 0.62 14.87
N SER A 234 13.10 0.54 16.20
CA SER A 234 11.87 0.66 16.98
C SER A 234 11.31 2.08 16.99
N ARG A 235 11.95 3.03 16.32
CA ARG A 235 11.51 4.42 16.21
C ARG A 235 11.52 4.91 14.78
N VAL A 236 10.40 5.51 14.37
CA VAL A 236 10.21 6.12 13.06
C VAL A 236 9.99 7.61 13.21
N GLY A 237 10.80 8.41 12.54
CA GLY A 237 10.62 9.85 12.42
C GLY A 237 9.78 10.17 11.20
N VAL A 238 8.84 11.09 11.32
CA VAL A 238 8.03 11.59 10.21
C VAL A 238 8.26 13.09 10.08
N TYR A 239 8.71 13.50 8.90
CA TYR A 239 8.84 14.90 8.53
C TYR A 239 7.80 15.24 7.47
N LEU A 240 7.07 16.32 7.69
CA LEU A 240 6.09 16.87 6.76
C LEU A 240 6.48 18.30 6.45
N ASP A 241 6.63 18.66 5.18
CA ASP A 241 6.52 20.03 4.69
C ASP A 241 5.27 20.13 3.82
N HIS A 242 4.15 20.50 4.44
CA HIS A 242 2.84 20.55 3.79
C HIS A 242 2.83 21.51 2.59
N ARG A 243 3.53 22.65 2.70
CA ARG A 243 3.57 23.66 1.62
C ARG A 243 4.42 23.21 0.45
N ALA A 244 5.55 22.55 0.72
CA ALA A 244 6.42 22.01 -0.32
C ALA A 244 5.89 20.67 -0.88
N GLY A 245 4.87 20.08 -0.25
CA GLY A 245 4.32 18.80 -0.66
C GLY A 245 5.20 17.61 -0.30
N ILE A 246 6.04 17.72 0.72
CA ILE A 246 7.03 16.70 1.08
C ILE A 246 6.56 15.93 2.30
N LEU A 247 6.57 14.61 2.22
CA LEU A 247 6.39 13.69 3.34
C LEU A 247 7.53 12.68 3.34
N SER A 248 8.31 12.65 4.41
CA SER A 248 9.50 11.82 4.54
C SER A 248 9.44 11.00 5.83
N PHE A 249 9.76 9.71 5.71
CA PHE A 249 9.86 8.77 6.81
C PHE A 249 11.32 8.39 7.04
N TYR A 250 11.73 8.31 8.30
CA TYR A 250 13.10 8.00 8.69
C TYR A 250 13.13 6.90 9.73
N SER A 251 14.16 6.07 9.64
CA SER A 251 14.60 5.23 10.74
C SER A 251 15.44 6.07 11.69
N VAL A 252 15.05 6.09 12.97
CA VAL A 252 15.71 6.90 14.01
C VAL A 252 16.40 5.96 14.97
N SER A 253 17.73 5.93 14.93
CA SER A 253 18.58 5.22 15.90
C SER A 253 19.73 6.15 16.30
N ASP A 254 20.96 5.66 16.32
CA ASP A 254 22.16 6.51 16.40
C ASP A 254 22.29 7.42 15.17
N THR A 255 21.68 7.02 14.05
CA THR A 255 21.64 7.79 12.81
C THR A 255 20.20 8.09 12.39
N MET A 256 20.04 9.16 11.62
CA MET A 256 18.77 9.54 11.00
C MET A 256 18.81 9.11 9.54
N THR A 257 18.24 7.95 9.21
CA THR A 257 18.29 7.38 7.85
C THR A 257 16.96 7.54 7.14
N LEU A 258 16.95 8.18 5.97
CA LEU A 258 15.75 8.29 5.13
C LEU A 258 15.31 6.90 4.66
N LEU A 259 14.06 6.54 4.95
CA LEU A 259 13.43 5.30 4.50
C LEU A 259 12.65 5.54 3.21
N HIS A 260 11.77 6.54 3.22
CA HIS A 260 10.92 6.82 2.07
C HIS A 260 10.54 8.29 2.04
N ARG A 261 10.47 8.86 0.84
CA ARG A 261 9.98 10.22 0.59
C ARG A 261 8.91 10.17 -0.48
N VAL A 262 7.83 10.92 -0.24
CA VAL A 262 6.82 11.24 -1.24
C VAL A 262 6.83 12.73 -1.46
N GLN A 263 6.73 13.12 -2.73
CA GLN A 263 6.41 14.48 -3.12
C GLN A 263 5.05 14.51 -3.80
N THR A 264 4.10 15.24 -3.24
CA THR A 264 2.73 15.35 -3.75
C THR A 264 2.07 16.66 -3.31
N THR A 265 0.99 17.06 -3.97
CA THR A 265 0.25 18.26 -3.55
C THR A 265 -0.80 17.89 -2.51
N PHE A 266 -0.58 18.33 -1.27
CA PHE A 266 -1.58 18.16 -0.21
C PHE A 266 -2.70 19.19 -0.35
N THR A 267 -3.94 18.73 -0.44
CA THR A 267 -5.11 19.58 -0.70
C THR A 267 -5.86 19.98 0.57
N GLN A 268 -5.59 19.31 1.68
CA GLN A 268 -6.22 19.56 2.98
C GLN A 268 -5.18 19.44 4.11
N PRO A 269 -5.48 19.95 5.31
CA PRO A 269 -4.67 19.66 6.49
C PRO A 269 -4.56 18.15 6.73
N LEU A 270 -3.38 17.71 7.15
CA LEU A 270 -3.09 16.31 7.47
C LEU A 270 -3.20 16.07 8.97
N TYR A 271 -3.40 14.81 9.34
CA TYR A 271 -3.42 14.34 10.72
C TYR A 271 -2.49 13.14 10.82
N ALA A 272 -1.73 13.05 11.92
CA ALA A 272 -0.94 11.86 12.19
C ALA A 272 -1.90 10.70 12.49
N GLY A 273 -1.61 9.52 11.95
CA GLY A 273 -2.40 8.32 12.14
C GLY A 273 -1.53 7.17 12.62
N VAL A 274 -2.11 6.30 13.44
CA VAL A 274 -1.46 5.06 13.85
C VAL A 274 -2.46 3.92 13.70
N TRP A 275 -2.02 2.84 13.06
CA TRP A 275 -2.77 1.60 13.00
C TRP A 275 -1.93 0.45 13.55
N VAL A 276 -2.42 -0.18 14.62
CA VAL A 276 -1.75 -1.31 15.27
C VAL A 276 -2.03 -2.58 14.46
N HIS A 277 -0.97 -3.21 13.97
CA HIS A 277 -1.09 -4.47 13.25
C HIS A 277 -1.15 -5.62 14.25
N TYR A 278 -2.25 -6.38 14.20
CA TYR A 278 -2.42 -7.58 15.00
C TYR A 278 -2.57 -8.78 14.07
N VAL A 279 -1.63 -9.73 14.19
CA VAL A 279 -1.80 -11.05 13.60
C VAL A 279 -2.56 -11.88 14.62
N HIS A 280 -3.81 -12.24 14.31
CA HIS A 280 -4.44 -13.33 15.05
C HIS A 280 -3.52 -14.53 14.93
N GLY A 281 -3.15 -15.16 16.04
CA GLY A 281 -2.43 -16.42 16.02
C GLY A 281 -3.28 -17.46 15.30
N GLU A 282 -3.20 -17.52 13.97
CA GLU A 282 -3.75 -18.60 13.19
C GLU A 282 -2.86 -19.82 13.45
N GLU A 283 -3.29 -20.64 14.40
CA GLU A 283 -3.14 -22.07 14.25
C GLU A 283 -3.68 -22.43 12.87
N LEU A 284 -2.81 -22.92 11.99
CA LEU A 284 -3.12 -23.51 10.68
C LEU A 284 -4.10 -24.68 10.87
N SER A 285 -5.35 -24.37 11.15
CA SER A 285 -6.43 -25.32 11.29
C SER A 285 -6.97 -25.60 9.89
N HIS A 286 -6.52 -26.72 9.33
CA HIS A 286 -7.24 -27.42 8.29
C HIS A 286 -8.68 -27.67 8.78
N PRO A 287 -9.70 -27.59 7.92
CA PRO A 287 -11.09 -27.67 8.37
C PRO A 287 -11.39 -29.10 8.81
N GLY A 288 -11.52 -29.30 10.13
CA GLY A 288 -12.12 -30.52 10.67
C GLY A 288 -11.50 -31.01 11.98
N ARG A 289 -11.88 -30.42 13.11
CA ARG A 289 -12.45 -31.12 14.27
C ARG A 289 -12.63 -30.19 15.47
N THR A 290 -13.84 -30.24 16.02
CA THR A 290 -14.25 -29.67 17.29
C THR A 290 -13.57 -30.38 18.45
N GLN A 291 -12.87 -29.67 19.34
CA GLN A 291 -13.18 -29.54 20.78
C GLN A 291 -12.05 -28.91 21.60
N SER A 292 -12.41 -27.85 22.30
CA SER A 292 -12.14 -27.57 23.72
C SER A 292 -10.76 -27.95 24.29
N ARG A 293 -9.90 -26.94 24.44
CA ARG A 293 -9.03 -26.85 25.62
C ARG A 293 -8.84 -25.39 26.01
N ALA A 294 -9.04 -25.10 27.30
CA ALA A 294 -8.89 -23.77 27.87
C ALA A 294 -7.52 -23.17 27.48
N ALA A 295 -7.54 -22.07 26.74
CA ALA A 295 -6.34 -21.32 26.41
C ALA A 295 -5.88 -20.57 27.67
N ALA A 296 -4.63 -20.81 28.06
CA ALA A 296 -3.95 -20.01 29.07
C ALA A 296 -4.01 -18.52 28.67
N PRO A 297 -4.07 -17.59 29.63
CA PRO A 297 -4.09 -16.17 29.29
C PRO A 297 -2.84 -15.83 28.48
N PRO A 298 -2.96 -15.12 27.34
CA PRO A 298 -1.79 -14.70 26.60
C PRO A 298 -0.90 -13.83 27.50
N ARG A 299 0.41 -13.99 27.31
CA ARG A 299 1.42 -13.23 28.05
C ARG A 299 1.11 -11.74 27.91
N ARG A 300 1.38 -10.97 28.98
CA ARG A 300 1.33 -9.51 28.94
C ARG A 300 2.24 -9.04 27.81
N GLU A 301 1.65 -8.57 26.72
CA GLU A 301 2.37 -8.04 25.58
C GLU A 301 2.35 -6.51 25.63
N GLU A 302 3.52 -5.93 25.37
CA GLU A 302 3.88 -4.56 25.70
C GLU A 302 3.41 -3.54 24.64
N PRO A 303 3.10 -2.30 25.07
CA PRO A 303 2.36 -1.31 24.29
C PRO A 303 3.13 -0.69 23.10
N VAL A 304 2.38 -0.07 22.17
CA VAL A 304 2.93 0.79 21.11
C VAL A 304 3.03 2.23 21.66
N GLU A 305 4.26 2.74 21.78
CA GLU A 305 4.54 4.07 22.37
C GLU A 305 4.46 5.20 21.32
N VAL A 306 3.29 5.83 21.19
CA VAL A 306 3.11 6.91 20.22
C VAL A 306 3.65 8.25 20.75
N ALA A 307 4.95 8.42 20.56
CA ALA A 307 5.65 9.70 20.61
C ALA A 307 5.81 10.32 22.01
N ARG A 308 7.07 10.35 22.47
CA ARG A 308 7.60 11.49 23.22
C ARG A 308 8.39 12.37 22.25
N ALA A 309 7.96 13.61 22.09
CA ALA A 309 8.80 14.67 21.55
C ALA A 309 9.33 15.50 22.74
N SER A 310 10.30 14.99 23.48
CA SER A 310 11.07 15.82 24.41
C SER A 310 12.26 16.42 23.67
N GLY A 311 12.22 17.74 23.50
CA GLY A 311 13.45 18.51 23.29
C GLY A 311 14.18 18.59 24.62
N GLN A 312 15.46 18.21 24.60
CA GLN A 312 16.42 18.34 25.72
C GLN A 312 16.10 17.50 26.96
N ASP A 313 16.66 16.30 27.05
CA ASP A 313 17.34 15.96 28.30
C ASP A 313 18.68 16.69 28.27
N ALA A 314 18.73 17.82 28.97
CA ALA A 314 19.96 18.53 29.23
C ALA A 314 20.70 17.84 30.39
N SER A 315 21.97 17.54 30.13
CA SER A 315 23.07 17.20 31.07
C SER A 315 22.94 15.95 31.94
#